data_AF-A0A0P4VTA8-F1
#
_entry.id   AF-A0A0P4VTA8-F1
#
_cell.length_a   1.000
_cell.length_b   1.000
_cell.length_c   1.000
_cell.angle_alpha   90.00
_cell.angle_beta   90.00
_cell.angle_gamma   90.00
#
_symmetry.space_group_name_H-M   'P 1'
#
loop_
_entity.id
_entity.type
_entity.pdbx_description
1 polymer ?
#
loop_
_entity_poly.entity_id
_entity_poly.type
_entity_poly.pdbx_seq_one_letter_code
_entity_poly.pdbx_strand_id
1 'polypeptide(L)'
;MKGRKLLLLTGPAGCGKSATVRVLAREAGLNLVEWTNPTTTPYNNNFMEQESVWRPGDTVVPVSQTTQFWEFLMRCSKYNSVCMTDKGGNLVCVEDFPNAILRDPASFHTMLRKYSQWSNSSPVVFIVTDSTNQYGNVKQLFPPDLVQELSIVSIGFNPIASGLLVKALGRILSIENVSEGGPRLPLPTKEVLQSLAEASGGDIRSAINALQFATKKDVGNIEGLFTGSSKKDKLGSRGKGSTKSKPAVSSKEAHVAVGGKDASLFLFRALGKVLYCKRNSDKGIIETLPKHLKKNERLSLQEIPESIYEKTSMGASSFSLFLHQNYLNFFSDIESVAKAAHYLSDSDVLTSEWMERDVLEGYSASVTARGLMHPNKDGTSGGSWRPITRPQWYAVTKKMQEHSLAIKEEHCKHSLTTEELMTVLVPLKCRILPGSSHTTREVGLLSNTQRIIYTERLGEKDVSSINIEAEEVEGAAFSVLPGLPTVSSSSQVEEESEEELIIEDPDDD
;
A
#
# COMPACT_ATOMS: atom_id res chain seq x y z
N MET A 1 8.12 36.06 -17.28
CA MET A 1 8.03 34.62 -16.95
C MET A 1 7.70 33.79 -18.20
N LYS A 2 8.52 33.85 -19.24
CA LYS A 2 8.38 32.97 -20.42
C LYS A 2 9.17 31.69 -20.11
N GLY A 3 8.53 30.53 -19.98
CA GLY A 3 9.25 29.25 -19.92
C GLY A 3 8.63 28.13 -19.08
N ARG A 4 7.70 28.41 -18.16
CA ARG A 4 7.11 27.37 -17.31
C ARG A 4 5.69 27.07 -17.77
N LYS A 5 5.51 25.93 -18.44
CA LYS A 5 4.23 25.48 -19.01
C LYS A 5 3.59 24.32 -18.25
N LEU A 6 4.35 23.64 -17.40
CA LEU A 6 3.93 22.43 -16.70
C LEU A 6 3.93 22.69 -15.18
N LEU A 7 2.82 22.38 -14.55
CA LEU A 7 2.61 22.46 -13.10
C LEU A 7 2.26 21.06 -12.59
N LEU A 8 2.91 20.62 -11.52
CA LEU A 8 2.60 19.40 -10.79
C LEU A 8 2.05 19.79 -9.42
N LEU A 9 0.82 19.38 -9.14
CA LEU A 9 0.19 19.52 -7.82
C LEU A 9 0.19 18.16 -7.13
N THR A 10 0.86 18.09 -5.98
CA THR A 10 0.85 16.89 -5.13
C THR A 10 0.13 17.17 -3.82
N GLY A 11 -0.17 16.12 -3.05
CA GLY A 11 -0.80 16.22 -1.74
C GLY A 11 -1.92 15.21 -1.54
N PRO A 12 -2.43 15.08 -0.31
CA PRO A 12 -3.37 14.03 0.07
C PRO A 12 -4.73 14.16 -0.62
N ALA A 13 -5.51 13.10 -0.59
CA ALA A 13 -6.88 13.13 -1.09
C ALA A 13 -7.73 14.18 -0.36
N GLY A 14 -8.57 14.91 -1.10
CA GLY A 14 -9.57 15.82 -0.53
C GLY A 14 -9.06 17.09 0.13
N CYS A 15 -7.79 17.47 -0.09
CA CYS A 15 -7.24 18.75 0.39
C CYS A 15 -7.59 19.97 -0.49
N GLY A 16 -8.30 19.78 -1.61
CA GLY A 16 -8.82 20.88 -2.43
C GLY A 16 -8.08 21.17 -3.75
N LYS A 17 -7.11 20.36 -4.17
CA LYS A 17 -6.30 20.56 -5.40
C LYS A 17 -7.14 20.94 -6.64
N SER A 18 -8.06 20.06 -7.05
CA SER A 18 -8.95 20.26 -8.21
C SER A 18 -9.84 21.50 -8.06
N ALA A 19 -10.34 21.75 -6.84
CA ALA A 19 -11.18 22.91 -6.56
C ALA A 19 -10.38 24.23 -6.70
N THR A 20 -9.14 24.27 -6.22
CA THR A 20 -8.25 25.43 -6.34
C THR A 20 -7.96 25.75 -7.81
N VAL A 21 -7.63 24.74 -8.63
CA VAL A 21 -7.36 24.94 -10.07
C VAL A 21 -8.61 25.50 -10.77
N ARG A 22 -9.79 24.94 -10.48
CA ARG A 22 -11.04 25.37 -11.10
C ARG A 22 -11.43 26.81 -10.74
N VAL A 23 -11.22 27.22 -9.49
CA VAL A 23 -11.49 28.60 -9.05
C VAL A 23 -10.51 29.58 -9.69
N LEU A 24 -9.21 29.27 -9.69
CA LEU A 24 -8.18 30.13 -10.28
C LEU A 24 -8.33 30.25 -11.81
N ALA A 25 -8.69 29.17 -12.50
CA ALA A 25 -8.95 29.21 -13.93
C ALA A 25 -10.10 30.17 -14.25
N ARG A 26 -11.19 30.11 -13.48
CA ARG A 26 -12.34 31.01 -13.62
C ARG A 26 -11.98 32.46 -13.34
N GLU A 27 -11.22 32.72 -12.26
CA GLU A 27 -10.79 34.08 -11.90
C GLU A 27 -9.85 34.69 -12.95
N ALA A 28 -8.98 33.87 -13.54
CA ALA A 28 -8.09 34.28 -14.63
C ALA A 28 -8.77 34.35 -16.01
N GLY A 29 -10.06 33.99 -16.11
CA GLY A 29 -10.79 33.92 -17.38
C GLY A 29 -10.24 32.86 -18.35
N LEU A 30 -9.58 31.82 -17.85
CA LEU A 30 -9.05 30.71 -18.64
C LEU A 30 -10.07 29.58 -18.77
N ASN A 31 -10.07 28.93 -19.93
CA ASN A 31 -10.92 27.75 -20.16
C ASN A 31 -10.23 26.49 -19.63
N LEU A 32 -10.77 25.90 -18.56
CA LEU A 32 -10.25 24.66 -17.98
C LEU A 32 -10.72 23.46 -18.81
N VAL A 33 -9.78 22.74 -19.42
CA VAL A 33 -10.04 21.51 -20.17
C VAL A 33 -9.49 20.32 -19.39
N GLU A 34 -10.38 19.49 -18.87
CA GLU A 34 -10.02 18.32 -18.06
C GLU A 34 -9.86 17.08 -18.98
N TRP A 35 -8.77 16.35 -18.81
CA TRP A 35 -8.63 15.02 -19.41
C TRP A 35 -9.48 14.01 -18.63
N THR A 36 -10.29 13.25 -19.34
CA THR A 36 -11.04 12.11 -18.80
C THR A 36 -10.61 10.87 -19.55
N ASN A 37 -10.16 9.84 -18.83
CA ASN A 37 -9.84 8.57 -19.46
C ASN A 37 -11.11 8.03 -20.14
N PRO A 38 -11.06 7.71 -21.44
CA PRO A 38 -12.20 7.10 -22.12
C PRO A 38 -12.53 5.78 -21.41
N THR A 39 -13.77 5.64 -20.94
CA THR A 39 -14.27 4.36 -20.42
C THR A 39 -13.99 3.30 -21.46
N THR A 40 -13.28 2.23 -21.09
CA THR A 40 -12.90 1.11 -21.96
C THR A 40 -14.05 0.85 -22.92
N THR A 41 -13.87 1.24 -24.18
CA THR A 41 -14.77 0.78 -25.24
C THR A 41 -14.70 -0.73 -25.12
N PRO A 42 -15.80 -1.44 -24.81
CA PRO A 42 -15.76 -2.89 -24.86
C PRO A 42 -15.19 -3.20 -26.23
N TYR A 43 -14.13 -4.03 -26.26
CA TYR A 43 -13.54 -4.50 -27.49
C TYR A 43 -14.68 -5.18 -28.24
N ASN A 44 -15.35 -4.43 -29.13
CA ASN A 44 -16.60 -4.85 -29.71
C ASN A 44 -16.21 -5.80 -30.83
N ASN A 45 -16.04 -7.08 -30.49
CA ASN A 45 -15.83 -8.14 -31.47
C ASN A 45 -16.94 -8.16 -32.53
N ASN A 46 -18.10 -7.54 -32.25
CA ASN A 46 -19.19 -7.38 -33.21
C ASN A 46 -18.85 -6.46 -34.40
N PHE A 47 -17.69 -5.78 -34.43
CA PHE A 47 -17.25 -5.08 -35.64
C PHE A 47 -16.88 -6.05 -36.78
N MET A 48 -16.65 -7.33 -36.49
CA MET A 48 -16.47 -8.36 -37.51
C MET A 48 -17.79 -8.95 -38.04
N GLU A 49 -18.93 -8.68 -37.39
CA GLU A 49 -20.22 -9.32 -37.71
C GLU A 49 -21.29 -8.37 -38.29
N GLN A 50 -21.06 -7.04 -38.30
CA GLN A 50 -21.95 -6.14 -39.06
C GLN A 50 -21.47 -6.03 -40.51
N GLU A 51 -22.25 -6.62 -41.43
CA GLU A 51 -22.29 -6.30 -42.86
C GLU A 51 -22.74 -4.85 -43.12
N SER A 52 -22.12 -3.87 -42.44
CA SER A 52 -22.33 -2.46 -42.75
C SER A 52 -21.44 -2.11 -43.93
N VAL A 53 -22.08 -1.90 -45.10
CA VAL A 53 -21.56 -1.27 -46.31
C VAL A 53 -20.29 -0.45 -46.04
N TRP A 54 -19.14 -0.95 -46.51
CA TRP A 54 -17.87 -0.24 -46.42
C TRP A 54 -18.01 1.15 -47.07
N ARG A 55 -17.96 2.21 -46.26
CA ARG A 55 -17.82 3.59 -46.72
C ARG A 55 -16.35 3.98 -46.60
N PRO A 56 -15.66 4.36 -47.70
CA PRO A 56 -14.30 4.85 -47.61
C PRO A 56 -14.23 6.06 -46.65
N GLY A 57 -13.52 5.91 -45.53
CA GLY A 57 -13.32 6.95 -44.51
C GLY A 57 -14.04 6.76 -43.17
N ASP A 58 -14.88 5.73 -43.02
CA ASP A 58 -15.71 5.51 -41.80
C ASP A 58 -15.14 4.42 -40.86
N THR A 59 -13.92 3.93 -41.11
CA THR A 59 -13.26 2.96 -40.24
C THR A 59 -12.82 3.62 -38.94
N VAL A 60 -13.57 3.41 -37.87
CA VAL A 60 -13.14 3.71 -36.50
C VAL A 60 -12.06 2.70 -36.12
N VAL A 61 -10.79 3.03 -36.40
CA VAL A 61 -9.67 2.21 -35.95
C VAL A 61 -9.55 2.35 -34.43
N PRO A 62 -9.48 1.26 -33.65
CA PRO A 62 -9.24 1.36 -32.22
C PRO A 62 -7.87 1.99 -31.98
N VAL A 63 -7.88 3.22 -31.46
CA VAL A 63 -6.66 3.99 -31.14
C VAL A 63 -6.25 3.71 -29.70
N SER A 64 -4.95 3.55 -29.44
CA SER A 64 -4.44 3.35 -28.07
C SER A 64 -4.79 4.53 -27.14
N GLN A 65 -5.01 4.27 -25.85
CA GLN A 65 -5.28 5.34 -24.88
C GLN A 65 -4.14 6.38 -24.83
N THR A 66 -2.89 5.94 -24.97
CA THR A 66 -1.72 6.83 -25.01
C THR A 66 -1.75 7.76 -26.23
N THR A 67 -2.17 7.27 -27.39
CA THR A 67 -2.33 8.09 -28.60
C THR A 67 -3.49 9.08 -28.44
N GLN A 68 -4.63 8.65 -27.88
CA GLN A 68 -5.76 9.54 -27.62
C GLN A 68 -5.38 10.67 -26.64
N PHE A 69 -4.62 10.33 -25.59
CA PHE A 69 -4.10 11.30 -24.65
C PHE A 69 -3.15 12.31 -25.31
N TRP A 70 -2.23 11.84 -26.17
CA TRP A 70 -1.35 12.72 -26.93
C TRP A 70 -2.12 13.65 -27.87
N GLU A 71 -3.08 13.10 -28.62
CA GLU A 71 -3.93 13.88 -29.52
C GLU A 71 -4.74 14.93 -28.78
N PHE A 72 -5.25 14.60 -27.58
CA PHE A 72 -5.92 15.56 -26.71
C PHE A 72 -5.00 16.73 -26.32
N LEU A 73 -3.77 16.46 -25.85
CA LEU A 73 -2.80 17.51 -25.51
C LEU A 73 -2.48 18.40 -26.72
N MET A 74 -2.34 17.80 -27.90
CA MET A 74 -2.10 18.51 -29.15
C MET A 74 -3.31 19.32 -29.60
N ARG A 75 -4.53 18.81 -29.41
CA ARG A 75 -5.77 19.51 -29.76
C ARG A 75 -5.99 20.72 -28.87
N CYS A 76 -5.75 20.58 -27.56
CA CYS A 76 -5.89 21.67 -26.59
C CYS A 76 -4.88 22.81 -26.79
N SER A 77 -3.75 22.54 -27.45
CA SER A 77 -2.73 23.53 -27.80
C SER A 77 -2.92 24.16 -29.18
N LYS A 78 -3.60 23.47 -30.11
CA LYS A 78 -3.87 23.97 -31.46
C LYS A 78 -5.17 24.74 -31.59
N TYR A 79 -6.21 24.34 -30.86
CA TYR A 79 -7.55 24.90 -31.04
C TYR A 79 -8.03 25.58 -29.75
N ASN A 80 -8.34 26.87 -29.84
CA ASN A 80 -9.09 27.57 -28.80
C ASN A 80 -10.58 27.21 -28.94
N SER A 81 -11.29 27.09 -27.82
CA SER A 81 -12.71 26.74 -27.79
C SER A 81 -13.54 27.68 -28.67
N VAL A 82 -14.24 27.12 -29.66
CA VAL A 82 -15.01 27.86 -30.67
C VAL A 82 -16.29 28.50 -30.10
N CYS A 83 -16.74 28.05 -28.92
CA CYS A 83 -18.06 28.38 -28.36
C CYS A 83 -18.05 29.32 -27.13
N MET A 84 -16.88 29.80 -26.68
CA MET A 84 -16.81 30.65 -25.49
C MET A 84 -16.36 32.05 -25.89
N THR A 85 -17.18 33.04 -25.53
CA THR A 85 -17.00 34.48 -25.84
C THR A 85 -15.84 35.14 -25.08
N ASP A 86 -15.14 34.39 -24.23
CA ASP A 86 -14.08 34.90 -23.38
C ASP A 86 -12.71 34.67 -24.02
N LYS A 87 -11.92 35.76 -24.12
CA LYS A 87 -10.61 35.85 -24.79
C LYS A 87 -9.48 35.07 -24.08
N GLY A 88 -9.80 34.06 -23.29
CA GLY A 88 -8.83 33.30 -22.49
C GLY A 88 -8.23 32.11 -23.23
N GLY A 89 -6.95 31.83 -22.98
CA GLY A 89 -6.31 30.59 -23.43
C GLY A 89 -6.85 29.35 -22.70
N ASN A 90 -6.60 28.17 -23.24
CA ASN A 90 -6.92 26.90 -22.57
C ASN A 90 -5.91 26.61 -21.45
N LEU A 91 -6.40 26.13 -20.31
CA LEU A 91 -5.62 25.51 -19.24
C LEU A 91 -5.99 24.02 -19.21
N VAL A 92 -5.03 23.14 -19.47
CA VAL A 92 -5.27 21.70 -19.46
C VAL A 92 -5.06 21.16 -18.05
N CYS A 93 -5.98 20.35 -17.56
CA CYS A 93 -5.86 19.66 -16.28
C CYS A 93 -5.92 18.14 -16.48
N VAL A 94 -4.95 17.44 -15.92
CA VAL A 94 -4.85 15.98 -15.97
C VAL A 94 -4.84 15.47 -14.54
N GLU A 95 -5.96 14.91 -14.10
CA GLU A 95 -6.09 14.28 -12.77
C GLU A 95 -5.94 12.76 -12.85
N ASP A 96 -6.50 12.13 -13.90
CA ASP A 96 -6.47 10.69 -14.10
C ASP A 96 -5.54 10.31 -15.27
N PHE A 97 -4.51 9.51 -14.99
CA PHE A 97 -3.55 9.06 -16.01
C PHE A 97 -4.05 7.77 -16.69
N PRO A 98 -3.87 7.61 -18.01
CA PRO A 98 -4.09 6.33 -18.68
C PRO A 98 -3.23 5.20 -18.07
N ASN A 99 -3.80 4.01 -17.88
CA ASN A 99 -3.07 2.88 -17.30
C ASN A 99 -1.82 2.48 -18.11
N ALA A 100 -1.86 2.67 -19.43
CA ALA A 100 -0.71 2.43 -20.30
C ALA A 100 0.51 3.32 -19.94
N ILE A 101 0.27 4.55 -19.48
CA ILE A 101 1.31 5.48 -19.03
C ILE A 101 1.89 5.06 -17.69
N LEU A 102 1.07 4.48 -16.80
CA LEU A 102 1.53 3.93 -15.53
C LEU A 102 2.41 2.67 -15.74
N ARG A 103 2.09 1.85 -16.74
CA ARG A 103 2.87 0.65 -17.09
C ARG A 103 4.19 0.96 -17.80
N ASP A 104 4.20 1.95 -18.69
CA ASP A 104 5.40 2.41 -19.39
C ASP A 104 5.60 3.93 -19.26
N PRO A 105 6.23 4.39 -18.17
CA PRO A 105 6.50 5.80 -17.93
C PRO A 105 7.45 6.44 -18.96
N ALA A 106 8.31 5.65 -19.61
CA ALA A 106 9.31 6.18 -20.55
C ALA A 106 8.64 6.78 -21.80
N SER A 107 7.56 6.15 -22.27
CA SER A 107 6.73 6.69 -23.36
C SER A 107 6.15 8.07 -23.00
N PHE A 108 5.69 8.25 -21.75
CA PHE A 108 5.15 9.49 -21.24
C PHE A 108 6.23 10.57 -21.06
N HIS A 109 7.42 10.22 -20.56
CA HIS A 109 8.53 11.17 -20.47
C HIS A 109 8.92 11.70 -21.86
N THR A 110 8.95 10.83 -22.86
CA THR A 110 9.18 11.22 -24.27
C THR A 110 8.09 12.15 -24.79
N MET A 111 6.83 11.89 -24.43
CA MET A 111 5.69 12.72 -24.77
C MET A 111 5.80 14.14 -24.17
N LEU A 112 6.16 14.24 -22.89
CA LEU A 112 6.33 15.53 -22.21
C LEU A 112 7.49 16.35 -22.79
N ARG A 113 8.61 15.71 -23.15
CA ARG A 113 9.73 16.36 -23.85
C ARG A 113 9.29 16.98 -25.18
N LYS A 114 8.54 16.23 -25.99
CA LYS A 114 7.97 16.73 -27.26
C LYS A 114 7.00 17.88 -27.01
N TYR A 115 6.16 17.80 -25.98
CA TYR A 115 5.19 18.85 -25.63
C TYR A 115 5.85 20.16 -25.18
N SER A 116 6.92 20.06 -24.39
CA SER A 116 7.68 21.22 -23.89
C SER A 116 8.36 22.00 -25.01
N GLN A 117 8.88 21.30 -26.03
CA GLN A 117 9.49 21.90 -27.21
C GLN A 117 8.49 22.60 -28.13
N TRP A 118 7.20 22.26 -28.04
CA TRP A 118 6.17 22.86 -28.87
C TRP A 118 6.00 24.36 -28.52
N SER A 119 6.09 25.26 -29.49
CA SER A 119 6.11 26.71 -29.21
C SER A 119 4.76 27.22 -28.68
N ASN A 120 3.65 26.72 -29.23
CA ASN A 120 2.28 27.12 -28.89
C ASN A 120 1.55 26.18 -27.91
N SER A 121 2.27 25.46 -27.06
CA SER A 121 1.63 24.61 -26.05
C SER A 121 0.93 25.41 -24.95
N SER A 122 -0.29 25.00 -24.64
CA SER A 122 -1.10 25.49 -23.53
C SER A 122 -0.47 25.07 -22.19
N PRO A 123 -0.67 25.83 -21.10
CA PRO A 123 -0.26 25.38 -19.79
C PRO A 123 -1.00 24.10 -19.37
N VAL A 124 -0.28 23.16 -18.76
CA VAL A 124 -0.82 21.88 -18.28
C VAL A 124 -0.58 21.74 -16.77
N VAL A 125 -1.63 21.39 -16.04
CA VAL A 125 -1.61 21.07 -14.63
C VAL A 125 -1.82 19.57 -14.46
N PHE A 126 -0.83 18.90 -13.89
CA PHE A 126 -0.93 17.51 -13.46
C PHE A 126 -1.29 17.48 -11.99
N ILE A 127 -2.36 16.78 -11.62
CA ILE A 127 -2.75 16.57 -10.23
C ILE A 127 -2.46 15.12 -9.89
N VAL A 128 -1.54 14.90 -8.96
CA VAL A 128 -1.26 13.56 -8.43
C VAL A 128 -1.64 13.56 -6.96
N THR A 129 -2.41 12.56 -6.55
CA THR A 129 -2.82 12.42 -5.14
C THR A 129 -1.84 11.52 -4.41
N ASP A 130 -1.22 12.06 -3.37
CA ASP A 130 -0.30 11.32 -2.52
C ASP A 130 -1.13 10.42 -1.59
N SER A 131 -1.25 9.15 -1.95
CA SER A 131 -1.67 8.10 -1.03
C SER A 131 -0.41 7.47 -0.41
N THR A 132 -0.50 6.95 0.83
CA THR A 132 0.65 6.31 1.52
C THR A 132 1.30 5.19 0.70
N ASN A 133 0.54 4.55 -0.20
CA ASN A 133 1.03 3.54 -1.14
C ASN A 133 1.27 4.06 -2.59
N GLN A 134 0.89 5.30 -2.91
CA GLN A 134 0.97 5.86 -4.28
C GLN A 134 2.09 6.89 -4.46
N TYR A 135 2.89 7.17 -3.43
CA TYR A 135 4.08 8.04 -3.56
C TYR A 135 5.09 7.51 -4.60
N GLY A 136 5.08 6.19 -4.86
CA GLY A 136 5.84 5.58 -5.96
C GLY A 136 5.41 6.09 -7.34
N ASN A 137 4.10 6.23 -7.57
CA ASN A 137 3.56 6.69 -8.86
C ASN A 137 4.01 8.11 -9.20
N VAL A 138 4.13 9.00 -8.21
CA VAL A 138 4.64 10.38 -8.43
C VAL A 138 6.07 10.34 -8.96
N LYS A 139 6.95 9.57 -8.33
CA LYS A 139 8.37 9.47 -8.73
C LYS A 139 8.54 8.74 -10.05
N GLN A 140 7.68 7.76 -10.33
CA GLN A 140 7.69 7.01 -11.57
C GLN A 140 7.24 7.88 -12.76
N LEU A 141 6.16 8.66 -12.59
CA LEU A 141 5.64 9.57 -13.62
C LEU A 141 6.49 10.83 -13.78
N PHE A 142 6.99 11.38 -12.67
CA PHE A 142 7.75 12.63 -12.61
C PHE A 142 9.05 12.47 -11.80
N PRO A 143 10.05 11.75 -12.33
CA PRO A 143 11.35 11.62 -11.68
C PRO A 143 12.04 13.00 -11.55
N PRO A 144 12.89 13.20 -10.52
CA PRO A 144 13.49 14.50 -10.23
C PRO A 144 14.28 15.06 -11.43
N ASP A 145 14.94 14.20 -12.19
CA ASP A 145 15.69 14.57 -13.40
C ASP A 145 14.77 15.17 -14.47
N LEU A 146 13.59 14.57 -14.69
CA LEU A 146 12.61 15.07 -15.66
C LEU A 146 11.97 16.37 -15.20
N VAL A 147 11.67 16.50 -13.90
CA VAL A 147 11.12 17.73 -13.31
C VAL A 147 12.08 18.89 -13.51
N GLN A 148 13.37 18.66 -13.30
CA GLN A 148 14.42 19.66 -13.54
C GLN A 148 14.61 19.94 -15.04
N GLU A 149 14.72 18.90 -15.87
CA GLU A 149 14.89 18.99 -17.33
C GLU A 149 13.79 19.86 -17.97
N LEU A 150 12.52 19.58 -17.62
CA LEU A 150 11.36 20.25 -18.20
C LEU A 150 10.93 21.50 -17.43
N SER A 151 11.67 21.91 -16.39
CA SER A 151 11.34 23.05 -15.53
C SER A 151 9.91 23.00 -14.99
N ILE A 152 9.45 21.80 -14.59
CA ILE A 152 8.12 21.57 -14.02
C ILE A 152 8.07 22.22 -12.62
N VAL A 153 7.07 23.05 -12.39
CA VAL A 153 6.85 23.63 -11.06
C VAL A 153 6.10 22.59 -10.24
N SER A 154 6.61 22.21 -9.07
CA SER A 154 5.92 21.31 -8.14
C SER A 154 5.40 22.09 -6.93
N ILE A 155 4.12 21.94 -6.61
CA ILE A 155 3.46 22.53 -5.43
C ILE A 155 2.78 21.42 -4.64
N GLY A 156 3.22 21.24 -3.39
CA GLY A 156 2.61 20.29 -2.46
C GLY A 156 1.50 20.94 -1.64
N PHE A 157 0.32 20.31 -1.63
CA PHE A 157 -0.78 20.66 -0.75
C PHE A 157 -0.64 19.91 0.58
N ASN A 158 -0.74 20.65 1.68
CA ASN A 158 -0.77 20.05 3.00
C ASN A 158 -2.17 19.51 3.32
N PRO A 159 -2.28 18.47 4.17
CA PRO A 159 -3.54 18.11 4.81
C PRO A 159 -4.12 19.32 5.55
N ILE A 160 -5.44 19.43 5.57
CA ILE A 160 -6.09 20.60 6.16
C ILE A 160 -6.09 20.48 7.68
N ALA A 161 -5.62 21.53 8.35
CA ALA A 161 -5.59 21.57 9.80
C ALA A 161 -7.00 21.38 10.39
N SER A 162 -7.12 20.55 11.43
CA SER A 162 -8.40 20.24 12.09
C SER A 162 -9.16 21.50 12.52
N GLY A 163 -8.47 22.51 13.04
CA GLY A 163 -9.09 23.79 13.42
C GLY A 163 -9.73 24.55 12.25
N LEU A 164 -9.20 24.45 11.03
CA LEU A 164 -9.79 25.05 9.83
C LEU A 164 -11.00 24.23 9.35
N LEU A 165 -10.92 22.90 9.43
CA LEU A 165 -12.06 22.01 9.14
C LEU A 165 -13.24 22.28 10.06
N VAL A 166 -13.02 22.38 11.38
CA VAL A 166 -14.08 22.68 12.36
C VAL A 166 -14.79 24.00 12.03
N LYS A 167 -14.03 25.04 11.67
CA LYS A 167 -14.59 26.34 11.26
C LYS A 167 -15.40 26.22 9.97
N ALA A 168 -14.91 25.46 8.99
CA ALA A 168 -15.60 25.25 7.72
C ALA A 168 -16.92 24.47 7.91
N LEU A 169 -16.89 23.36 8.66
CA LEU A 169 -18.08 22.56 8.98
C LEU A 169 -19.11 23.37 9.77
N GLY A 170 -18.66 24.16 10.75
CA GLY A 170 -19.54 25.07 11.49
C GLY A 170 -20.20 26.12 10.60
N ARG A 171 -19.47 26.66 9.62
CA ARG A 171 -20.02 27.59 8.63
C ARG A 171 -21.05 26.91 7.72
N ILE A 172 -20.78 25.71 7.24
CA ILE A 172 -21.74 24.93 6.43
C ILE A 172 -23.04 24.73 7.22
N LEU A 173 -22.95 24.25 8.46
CA LEU A 173 -24.13 24.10 9.33
C LEU A 173 -24.90 25.40 9.55
N SER A 174 -24.21 26.53 9.73
CA SER A 174 -24.90 27.82 9.91
C SER A 174 -25.67 28.25 8.66
N ILE A 175 -25.14 27.97 7.47
CA ILE A 175 -25.81 28.32 6.21
C ILE A 175 -27.01 27.40 5.97
N GLU A 176 -26.82 26.09 6.14
CA GLU A 176 -27.87 25.10 5.92
C GLU A 176 -29.04 25.22 6.92
N ASN A 177 -28.79 25.67 8.15
CA ASN A 177 -29.86 25.93 9.12
C ASN A 177 -30.63 27.24 8.88
N VAL A 178 -30.08 28.16 8.08
CA VAL A 178 -30.68 29.46 7.76
C VAL A 178 -31.47 29.42 6.45
N SER A 179 -31.15 28.50 5.53
CA SER A 179 -31.95 28.29 4.31
C SER A 179 -33.38 27.86 4.65
N GLU A 180 -34.33 28.75 4.37
CA GLU A 180 -35.75 28.61 4.68
C GLU A 180 -36.37 27.35 4.04
N GLY A 181 -36.98 26.49 4.86
CA GLY A 181 -37.89 25.41 4.40
C GLY A 181 -37.52 23.99 4.81
N GLY A 182 -36.30 23.74 5.30
CA GLY A 182 -35.87 22.41 5.79
C GLY A 182 -36.22 22.17 7.27
N PRO A 183 -36.39 20.90 7.71
CA PRO A 183 -36.47 20.62 9.14
C PRO A 183 -35.16 21.03 9.83
N ARG A 184 -35.26 21.84 10.91
CA ARG A 184 -34.12 22.25 11.74
C ARG A 184 -33.25 21.04 12.06
N LEU A 185 -32.03 21.02 11.53
CA LEU A 185 -31.08 19.96 11.81
C LEU A 185 -30.67 20.09 13.29
N PRO A 186 -30.56 18.99 14.04
CA PRO A 186 -29.97 19.05 15.38
C PRO A 186 -28.54 19.57 15.21
N LEU A 187 -28.24 20.75 15.78
CA LEU A 187 -26.89 21.30 15.70
C LEU A 187 -25.93 20.34 16.43
N PRO A 188 -24.97 19.72 15.74
CA PRO A 188 -23.96 18.92 16.39
C PRO A 188 -23.19 19.79 17.37
N THR A 189 -22.85 19.25 18.54
CA THR A 189 -22.00 19.97 19.50
C THR A 189 -20.64 20.26 18.86
N LYS A 190 -19.95 21.30 19.35
CA LYS A 190 -18.59 21.64 18.90
C LYS A 190 -17.62 20.45 19.06
N GLU A 191 -17.87 19.58 20.04
CA GLU A 191 -17.11 18.36 20.28
C GLU A 191 -17.29 17.34 19.14
N VAL A 192 -18.52 17.13 18.65
CA VAL A 192 -18.79 16.26 17.50
C VAL A 192 -18.09 16.78 16.24
N LEU A 193 -18.13 18.10 16.00
CA LEU A 193 -17.40 18.70 14.88
C LEU A 193 -15.89 18.52 14.98
N GLN A 194 -15.35 18.60 16.20
CA GLN A 194 -13.93 18.36 16.45
C GLN A 194 -13.57 16.89 16.19
N SER A 195 -14.36 15.94 16.69
CA SER A 195 -14.15 14.51 16.43
C SER A 195 -14.24 14.17 14.94
N LEU A 196 -15.20 14.75 14.21
CA LEU A 196 -15.31 14.60 12.75
C LEU A 196 -14.08 15.13 12.02
N ALA A 197 -13.61 16.33 12.39
CA ALA A 197 -12.44 16.94 11.78
C ALA A 197 -11.16 16.14 12.06
N GLU A 198 -11.01 15.59 13.27
CA GLU A 198 -9.90 14.71 13.66
C GLU A 198 -9.95 13.39 12.88
N ALA A 199 -11.13 12.76 12.78
CA ALA A 199 -11.33 11.50 12.06
C ALA A 199 -11.08 11.63 10.54
N SER A 200 -11.37 12.79 9.96
CA SER A 200 -11.22 13.01 8.52
C SER A 200 -9.75 13.15 8.06
N GLY A 201 -8.79 13.28 8.98
CA GLY A 201 -7.36 13.32 8.66
C GLY A 201 -6.96 14.46 7.69
N GLY A 202 -7.68 15.58 7.73
CA GLY A 202 -7.44 16.72 6.83
C GLY A 202 -8.08 16.64 5.45
N ASP A 203 -9.01 15.69 5.22
CA ASP A 203 -9.81 15.56 4.01
C ASP A 203 -11.16 16.30 4.16
N ILE A 204 -11.38 17.38 3.41
CA ILE A 204 -12.66 18.13 3.49
C ILE A 204 -13.82 17.28 2.98
N ARG A 205 -13.62 16.51 1.91
CA ARG A 205 -14.72 15.79 1.26
C ARG A 205 -15.27 14.73 2.21
N SER A 206 -14.38 13.96 2.83
CA SER A 206 -14.76 12.99 3.86
C SER A 206 -15.42 13.66 5.07
N ALA A 207 -14.90 14.81 5.51
CA ALA A 207 -15.48 15.55 6.63
C ALA A 207 -16.90 16.05 6.35
N ILE A 208 -17.15 16.57 5.14
CA ILE A 208 -18.50 17.02 4.73
C ILE A 208 -19.45 15.82 4.61
N ASN A 209 -19.01 14.72 4.00
CA ASN A 209 -19.85 13.51 3.87
C ASN A 209 -20.20 12.92 5.25
N ALA A 210 -19.24 12.89 6.17
CA ALA A 210 -19.44 12.45 7.54
C ALA A 210 -20.43 13.35 8.29
N LEU A 211 -20.31 14.67 8.10
CA LEU A 211 -21.27 15.64 8.64
C LEU A 211 -22.68 15.43 8.06
N GLN A 212 -22.80 15.22 6.75
CA GLN A 212 -24.08 14.93 6.09
C GLN A 212 -24.72 13.64 6.63
N PHE A 213 -23.92 12.62 6.92
CA PHE A 213 -24.43 11.39 7.53
C PHE A 213 -24.87 11.61 8.98
N ALA A 214 -24.09 12.36 9.76
CA ALA A 214 -24.39 12.69 11.15
C ALA A 214 -25.69 13.50 11.31
N THR A 215 -26.08 14.27 10.28
CA THR A 215 -27.26 15.15 10.33
C THR A 215 -28.54 14.51 9.76
N LYS A 216 -28.50 13.30 9.20
CA LYS A 216 -29.71 12.59 8.75
C LYS A 216 -30.54 12.07 9.94
N LYS A 217 -31.85 12.32 9.89
CA LYS A 217 -32.85 12.27 10.98
C LYS A 217 -33.04 10.94 11.74
N ASP A 218 -32.46 9.82 11.30
CA ASP A 218 -32.71 8.50 11.92
C ASP A 218 -31.65 8.04 12.92
N VAL A 219 -30.67 8.89 13.25
CA VAL A 219 -29.69 8.57 14.28
C VAL A 219 -30.11 9.18 15.61
N GLY A 220 -31.12 8.58 16.25
CA GLY A 220 -31.56 8.94 17.61
C GLY A 220 -30.47 8.76 18.69
N ASN A 221 -29.28 8.28 18.32
CA ASN A 221 -28.13 8.13 19.20
C ASN A 221 -26.84 8.44 18.43
N ILE A 222 -26.58 9.73 18.17
CA ILE A 222 -25.34 10.20 17.51
C ILE A 222 -24.11 9.75 18.33
N GLU A 223 -24.21 9.54 19.65
CA GLU A 223 -23.09 8.95 20.39
C GLU A 223 -22.84 7.48 20.02
N GLY A 224 -23.89 6.68 19.76
CA GLY A 224 -23.80 5.25 19.46
C GLY A 224 -23.24 4.91 18.07
N LEU A 225 -23.31 5.83 17.10
CA LEU A 225 -22.65 5.67 15.79
C LEU A 225 -21.14 6.00 15.83
N PHE A 226 -20.71 6.70 16.87
CA PHE A 226 -19.35 7.24 17.01
C PHE A 226 -18.58 6.54 18.13
N THR A 227 -19.26 5.77 18.99
CA THR A 227 -18.68 4.81 19.92
C THR A 227 -18.90 3.40 19.39
N GLY A 228 -17.86 2.75 18.88
CA GLY A 228 -17.94 1.37 18.39
C GLY A 228 -18.64 0.45 19.39
N SER A 229 -19.63 -0.30 18.89
CA SER A 229 -20.48 -1.22 19.63
C SER A 229 -19.70 -2.31 20.36
N SER A 230 -19.18 -2.03 21.55
CA SER A 230 -18.92 -3.08 22.53
C SER A 230 -20.22 -3.35 23.26
N LYS A 231 -21.01 -4.32 22.78
CA LYS A 231 -22.06 -4.94 23.61
C LYS A 231 -21.36 -5.61 24.80
N LYS A 232 -21.21 -4.87 25.90
CA LYS A 232 -21.01 -5.45 27.23
C LYS A 232 -22.39 -5.57 27.86
N ASP A 233 -22.93 -6.79 27.86
CA ASP A 233 -24.01 -7.17 28.75
C ASP A 233 -23.59 -6.86 30.19
N LYS A 234 -24.16 -5.79 30.76
CA LYS A 234 -24.05 -5.52 32.19
C LYS A 234 -25.26 -6.14 32.88
N LEU A 235 -25.10 -7.35 33.41
CA LEU A 235 -25.85 -7.75 34.59
C LEU A 235 -25.53 -6.77 35.72
N GLY A 236 -26.59 -6.25 36.34
CA GLY A 236 -26.50 -5.23 37.36
C GLY A 236 -25.82 -5.70 38.64
N SER A 237 -25.06 -4.81 39.26
CA SER A 237 -25.02 -4.73 40.71
C SER A 237 -24.92 -3.27 41.15
N ARG A 238 -25.80 -2.92 42.09
CA ARG A 238 -25.87 -1.63 42.78
C ARG A 238 -24.66 -1.49 43.68
N GLY A 239 -23.90 -0.41 43.51
CA GLY A 239 -22.86 0.01 44.44
C GLY A 239 -22.74 1.54 44.46
N LYS A 240 -23.30 2.15 45.51
CA LYS A 240 -23.33 3.59 45.76
C LYS A 240 -22.01 3.99 46.43
N GLY A 241 -21.25 4.92 45.86
CA GLY A 241 -20.01 5.41 46.47
C GLY A 241 -19.43 6.60 45.72
N SER A 242 -19.73 7.80 46.18
CA SER A 242 -19.18 9.05 45.67
C SER A 242 -17.82 9.34 46.28
N THR A 243 -16.79 9.53 45.46
CA THR A 243 -15.63 10.38 45.81
C THR A 243 -15.04 10.99 44.54
N LYS A 244 -14.96 12.32 44.53
CA LYS A 244 -14.37 13.15 43.49
C LYS A 244 -12.85 12.89 43.41
N SER A 245 -12.37 12.49 42.24
CA SER A 245 -10.96 12.65 41.86
C SER A 245 -10.87 13.01 40.37
N LYS A 246 -10.09 14.07 40.10
CA LYS A 246 -9.84 14.69 38.79
C LYS A 246 -9.42 13.64 37.73
N PRO A 247 -9.89 13.69 36.47
CA PRO A 247 -9.45 12.71 35.50
C PRO A 247 -8.05 13.08 34.97
N ALA A 248 -7.11 12.16 35.18
CA ALA A 248 -5.85 12.12 34.46
C ALA A 248 -6.11 11.80 32.99
N VAL A 249 -5.33 12.42 32.11
CA VAL A 249 -5.39 12.28 30.65
C VAL A 249 -4.87 10.88 30.27
N SER A 250 -5.73 9.86 30.36
CA SER A 250 -5.48 8.55 29.76
C SER A 250 -5.97 8.57 28.32
N SER A 251 -5.07 8.26 27.39
CA SER A 251 -5.27 8.04 25.96
C SER A 251 -6.70 7.54 25.62
N LYS A 252 -7.57 8.46 25.19
CA LYS A 252 -8.81 8.09 24.51
C LYS A 252 -8.41 7.47 23.19
N GLU A 253 -8.63 6.17 23.08
CA GLU A 253 -8.64 5.44 21.82
C GLU A 253 -9.49 6.24 20.85
N ALA A 254 -8.91 6.63 19.71
CA ALA A 254 -9.62 7.32 18.66
C ALA A 254 -10.70 6.38 18.13
N HIS A 255 -11.90 6.51 18.69
CA HIS A 255 -13.08 5.80 18.23
C HIS A 255 -13.29 6.17 16.76
N VAL A 256 -13.32 5.17 15.88
CA VAL A 256 -13.54 5.37 14.44
C VAL A 256 -14.94 5.94 14.26
N ALA A 257 -15.00 7.27 14.16
CA ALA A 257 -16.20 8.00 13.82
C ALA A 257 -16.64 7.62 12.39
N VAL A 258 -17.93 7.74 12.10
CA VAL A 258 -18.45 7.66 10.73
C VAL A 258 -17.65 8.61 9.83
N GLY A 259 -17.07 8.07 8.75
CA GLY A 259 -16.22 8.82 7.81
C GLY A 259 -14.78 9.04 8.27
N GLY A 260 -14.34 8.39 9.35
CA GLY A 260 -12.94 8.37 9.75
C GLY A 260 -12.08 7.67 8.71
N LYS A 261 -10.96 8.31 8.31
CA LYS A 261 -9.87 7.59 7.65
C LYS A 261 -9.30 6.62 8.67
N ASP A 262 -9.08 5.37 8.29
CA ASP A 262 -8.29 4.44 9.11
C ASP A 262 -6.99 5.14 9.45
N ALA A 263 -6.78 5.41 10.75
CA ALA A 263 -5.56 6.01 11.22
C ALA A 263 -4.47 4.96 11.01
N SER A 264 -3.85 4.98 9.83
CA SER A 264 -2.72 4.12 9.55
C SER A 264 -1.71 4.36 10.67
N LEU A 265 -1.42 3.32 11.43
CA LEU A 265 -0.35 3.40 12.41
C LEU A 265 0.92 3.61 11.61
N PHE A 266 1.60 4.72 11.89
CA PHE A 266 2.97 4.91 11.42
C PHE A 266 3.76 3.62 11.70
N LEU A 267 4.42 3.09 10.68
CA LEU A 267 5.05 1.76 10.68
C LEU A 267 5.86 1.48 11.96
N PHE A 268 6.67 2.44 12.41
CA PHE A 268 7.44 2.34 13.66
C PHE A 268 6.60 2.09 14.90
N ARG A 269 5.43 2.73 14.97
CA ARG A 269 4.51 2.58 16.09
C ARG A 269 3.88 1.20 16.08
N ALA A 270 3.50 0.70 14.89
CA ALA A 270 2.98 -0.66 14.75
C ALA A 270 4.05 -1.71 15.13
N LEU A 271 5.24 -1.63 14.53
CA LEU A 271 6.37 -2.51 14.85
C LEU A 271 6.76 -2.40 16.33
N GLY A 272 6.80 -1.19 16.89
CA GLY A 272 7.08 -0.98 18.30
C GLY A 272 6.04 -1.60 19.22
N LYS A 273 4.74 -1.53 18.90
CA LYS A 273 3.69 -2.20 19.69
C LYS A 273 3.92 -3.72 19.76
N VAL A 274 4.33 -4.34 18.65
CA VAL A 274 4.69 -5.77 18.61
C VAL A 274 5.99 -6.00 19.38
N LEU A 275 7.08 -5.31 19.07
CA LEU A 275 8.42 -5.60 19.60
C LEU A 275 8.56 -5.31 21.10
N TYR A 276 7.98 -4.22 21.61
CA TYR A 276 8.04 -3.90 23.04
C TYR A 276 7.08 -4.74 23.89
N CYS A 277 6.07 -5.37 23.27
CA CYS A 277 5.16 -6.32 23.92
C CYS A 277 4.57 -5.82 25.24
N LYS A 278 3.99 -4.61 25.27
CA LYS A 278 3.42 -4.07 26.52
C LYS A 278 2.22 -4.90 26.97
N ARG A 279 2.22 -5.29 28.25
CA ARG A 279 1.18 -6.10 28.89
C ARG A 279 0.51 -5.31 30.02
N ASN A 280 -0.78 -5.57 30.26
CA ASN A 280 -1.52 -4.90 31.32
C ASN A 280 -1.20 -5.55 32.67
N SER A 281 -0.36 -4.91 33.48
CA SER A 281 -0.12 -5.29 34.88
C SER A 281 -1.41 -5.27 35.70
N ASP A 282 -2.27 -4.29 35.44
CA ASP A 282 -3.41 -3.95 36.30
C ASP A 282 -4.59 -4.91 36.14
N LYS A 283 -4.69 -5.58 34.99
CA LYS A 283 -5.76 -6.53 34.69
C LYS A 283 -5.44 -7.96 35.16
N GLY A 284 -4.22 -8.20 35.64
CA GLY A 284 -3.76 -9.52 36.04
C GLY A 284 -3.80 -10.54 34.89
N ILE A 285 -3.75 -11.82 35.27
CA ILE A 285 -3.92 -12.94 34.36
C ILE A 285 -5.42 -13.20 34.23
N ILE A 286 -5.95 -13.10 33.00
CA ILE A 286 -7.39 -13.23 32.73
C ILE A 286 -7.82 -14.70 32.77
N GLU A 287 -6.98 -15.61 32.28
CA GLU A 287 -7.26 -17.04 32.20
C GLU A 287 -6.09 -17.83 32.79
N THR A 288 -6.35 -18.52 33.90
CA THR A 288 -5.34 -19.37 34.54
C THR A 288 -5.21 -20.68 33.80
N LEU A 289 -4.00 -20.98 33.33
CA LEU A 289 -3.74 -22.23 32.61
C LEU A 289 -3.61 -23.44 33.56
N PRO A 290 -3.92 -24.67 33.09
CA PRO A 290 -3.68 -25.89 33.83
C PRO A 290 -2.22 -26.04 34.29
N LYS A 291 -1.97 -26.81 35.36
CA LYS A 291 -0.63 -26.96 35.98
C LYS A 291 0.49 -27.29 34.97
N HIS A 292 0.21 -28.13 33.97
CA HIS A 292 1.18 -28.53 32.94
C HIS A 292 1.49 -27.42 31.90
N LEU A 293 0.63 -26.41 31.77
CA LEU A 293 0.79 -25.25 30.87
C LEU A 293 1.11 -23.95 31.61
N LYS A 294 1.25 -23.99 32.94
CA LYS A 294 1.49 -22.79 33.76
C LYS A 294 2.74 -22.00 33.33
N LYS A 295 3.75 -22.66 32.75
CA LYS A 295 4.94 -22.01 32.15
C LYS A 295 4.63 -21.06 30.97
N ASN A 296 3.49 -21.26 30.30
CA ASN A 296 3.02 -20.46 29.17
C ASN A 296 2.04 -19.36 29.57
N GLU A 297 1.75 -19.23 30.87
CA GLU A 297 0.84 -18.20 31.37
C GLU A 297 1.46 -16.81 31.17
N ARG A 298 0.65 -15.86 30.71
CA ARG A 298 1.07 -14.48 30.43
C ARG A 298 0.02 -13.48 30.88
N LEU A 299 0.47 -12.28 31.22
CA LEU A 299 -0.42 -11.12 31.37
C LEU A 299 -1.07 -10.76 30.03
N SER A 300 -2.29 -10.22 30.10
CA SER A 300 -3.02 -9.77 28.92
C SER A 300 -2.25 -8.70 28.13
N LEU A 301 -2.24 -8.83 26.81
CA LEU A 301 -1.64 -7.83 25.93
C LEU A 301 -2.42 -6.51 26.00
N GLN A 302 -1.71 -5.38 25.87
CA GLN A 302 -2.35 -4.07 25.78
C GLN A 302 -3.08 -3.88 24.45
N GLU A 303 -2.57 -4.48 23.38
CA GLU A 303 -3.04 -4.30 21.99
C GLU A 303 -3.29 -5.68 21.37
N ILE A 304 -4.28 -5.77 20.49
CA ILE A 304 -4.59 -6.99 19.75
C ILE A 304 -3.65 -7.08 18.53
N PRO A 305 -2.87 -8.16 18.37
CA PRO A 305 -1.89 -8.31 17.27
C PRO A 305 -2.47 -8.05 15.88
N GLU A 306 -3.65 -8.60 15.59
CA GLU A 306 -4.35 -8.45 14.31
C GLU A 306 -4.67 -6.98 14.03
N SER A 307 -5.20 -6.27 15.04
CA SER A 307 -5.53 -4.86 14.93
C SER A 307 -4.31 -3.95 14.74
N ILE A 308 -3.10 -4.42 15.06
CA ILE A 308 -1.86 -3.69 14.78
C ILE A 308 -1.56 -3.79 13.29
N TYR A 309 -1.62 -5.00 12.72
CA TYR A 309 -1.34 -5.26 11.32
C TYR A 309 -2.38 -4.59 10.40
N GLU A 310 -3.68 -4.67 10.72
CA GLU A 310 -4.76 -4.03 9.94
C GLU A 310 -4.57 -2.50 9.82
N LYS A 311 -3.90 -1.88 10.78
CA LYS A 311 -3.61 -0.44 10.75
C LYS A 311 -2.32 -0.12 10.00
N THR A 312 -1.57 -1.11 9.53
CA THR A 312 -0.39 -0.88 8.69
C THR A 312 -0.80 -0.87 7.21
N SER A 313 -0.10 -0.08 6.39
CA SER A 313 -0.33 -0.04 4.95
C SER A 313 0.57 -1.00 4.16
N MET A 314 1.12 -2.01 4.84
CA MET A 314 2.09 -2.96 4.28
C MET A 314 1.49 -4.37 4.20
N GLY A 315 1.93 -5.15 3.21
CA GLY A 315 1.61 -6.57 3.15
C GLY A 315 2.26 -7.36 4.28
N ALA A 316 1.73 -8.57 4.56
CA ALA A 316 2.20 -9.40 5.68
C ALA A 316 3.67 -9.77 5.54
N SER A 317 4.14 -10.12 4.34
CA SER A 317 5.54 -10.49 4.10
C SER A 317 6.49 -9.36 4.50
N SER A 318 6.23 -8.14 4.05
CA SER A 318 7.01 -6.96 4.43
C SER A 318 6.93 -6.71 5.94
N PHE A 319 5.74 -6.78 6.53
CA PHE A 319 5.57 -6.61 7.98
C PHE A 319 6.40 -7.63 8.79
N SER A 320 6.37 -8.90 8.38
CA SER A 320 7.13 -9.98 8.99
C SER A 320 8.64 -9.80 8.84
N LEU A 321 9.10 -9.35 7.66
CA LEU A 321 10.51 -9.02 7.40
C LEU A 321 11.04 -7.90 8.32
N PHE A 322 10.24 -6.85 8.54
CA PHE A 322 10.59 -5.78 9.48
C PHE A 322 10.75 -6.29 10.91
N LEU A 323 9.84 -7.16 11.33
CA LEU A 323 9.89 -7.74 12.64
C LEU A 323 11.08 -8.70 12.78
N HIS A 324 11.32 -9.57 11.78
CA HIS A 324 12.45 -10.49 11.73
C HIS A 324 13.80 -9.77 11.73
N GLN A 325 13.93 -8.61 11.09
CA GLN A 325 15.16 -7.84 11.12
C GLN A 325 15.51 -7.31 12.53
N ASN A 326 14.49 -7.02 13.34
CA ASN A 326 14.65 -6.22 14.57
C ASN A 326 14.45 -7.00 15.86
N TYR A 327 13.76 -8.16 15.84
CA TYR A 327 13.29 -8.82 17.05
C TYR A 327 14.41 -9.16 18.05
N LEU A 328 15.59 -9.59 17.60
CA LEU A 328 16.70 -10.01 18.46
C LEU A 328 17.05 -9.01 19.57
N ASN A 329 16.97 -7.71 19.29
CA ASN A 329 17.29 -6.65 20.25
C ASN A 329 16.27 -6.51 21.39
N PHE A 330 15.10 -7.15 21.28
CA PHE A 330 13.97 -7.03 22.20
C PHE A 330 13.77 -8.26 23.08
N PHE A 331 14.56 -9.30 22.89
CA PHE A 331 14.53 -10.52 23.71
C PHE A 331 15.69 -10.52 24.72
N SER A 332 15.40 -11.06 25.91
CA SER A 332 16.37 -11.24 27.01
C SER A 332 16.99 -12.64 27.02
N ASP A 333 16.28 -13.64 26.49
CA ASP A 333 16.59 -15.06 26.63
C ASP A 333 16.65 -15.77 25.26
N ILE A 334 17.63 -16.66 25.11
CA ILE A 334 17.89 -17.40 23.87
C ILE A 334 16.80 -18.43 23.56
N GLU A 335 16.20 -19.07 24.57
CA GLU A 335 15.11 -20.03 24.32
C GLU A 335 13.86 -19.32 23.77
N SER A 336 13.63 -18.10 24.26
CA SER A 336 12.54 -17.25 23.80
C SER A 336 12.79 -16.73 22.38
N VAL A 337 14.04 -16.40 22.04
CA VAL A 337 14.48 -16.10 20.65
C VAL A 337 14.24 -17.30 19.73
N ALA A 338 14.64 -18.51 20.14
CA ALA A 338 14.48 -19.71 19.32
C ALA A 338 13.00 -19.99 19.03
N LYS A 339 12.12 -19.87 20.03
CA LYS A 339 10.67 -20.01 19.85
C LYS A 339 10.10 -18.95 18.91
N ALA A 340 10.54 -17.70 19.04
CA ALA A 340 10.15 -16.62 18.14
C ALA A 340 10.59 -16.90 16.69
N ALA A 341 11.82 -17.39 16.49
CA ALA A 341 12.32 -17.77 15.19
C ALA A 341 11.52 -18.92 14.55
N HIS A 342 11.09 -19.92 15.33
CA HIS A 342 10.21 -20.98 14.84
C HIS A 342 8.88 -20.42 14.30
N TYR A 343 8.22 -19.52 15.04
CA TYR A 343 6.98 -18.91 14.55
C TYR A 343 7.18 -18.03 13.31
N LEU A 344 8.32 -17.33 13.20
CA LEU A 344 8.65 -16.58 11.98
C LEU A 344 8.80 -17.53 10.78
N SER A 345 9.41 -18.70 10.98
CA SER A 345 9.51 -19.73 9.95
C SER A 345 8.14 -20.29 9.57
N ASP A 346 7.28 -20.60 10.54
CA ASP A 346 5.92 -21.09 10.29
C ASP A 346 5.11 -20.06 9.49
N SER A 347 5.26 -18.78 9.82
CA SER A 347 4.60 -17.67 9.12
C SER A 347 5.07 -17.52 7.68
N ASP A 348 6.35 -17.72 7.39
CA ASP A 348 6.90 -17.60 6.05
C ASP A 348 6.33 -18.69 5.12
N VAL A 349 6.18 -19.92 5.64
CA VAL A 349 5.56 -21.04 4.93
C VAL A 349 4.12 -20.71 4.51
N LEU A 350 3.34 -20.04 5.37
CA LEU A 350 1.95 -19.65 5.05
C LEU A 350 1.85 -18.71 3.83
N THR A 351 2.90 -17.97 3.50
CA THR A 351 2.93 -17.04 2.36
C THR A 351 3.80 -17.53 1.20
N SER A 352 4.32 -18.76 1.30
CA SER A 352 5.24 -19.34 0.31
C SER A 352 4.54 -19.68 -1.01
N GLU A 353 3.32 -20.22 -0.94
CA GLU A 353 2.54 -20.56 -2.12
C GLU A 353 1.74 -19.35 -2.62
N TRP A 354 1.97 -18.98 -3.89
CA TRP A 354 1.29 -17.85 -4.53
C TRP A 354 -0.24 -17.99 -4.52
N MET A 355 -0.77 -19.21 -4.73
CA MET A 355 -2.20 -19.45 -4.86
C MET A 355 -2.97 -19.22 -3.55
N GLU A 356 -2.33 -19.47 -2.41
CA GLU A 356 -2.95 -19.37 -1.08
C GLU A 356 -2.60 -18.04 -0.38
N ARG A 357 -1.66 -17.27 -0.94
CA ARG A 357 -1.10 -16.06 -0.34
C ARG A 357 -2.17 -15.07 0.08
N ASP A 358 -3.14 -14.77 -0.78
CA ASP A 358 -4.18 -13.78 -0.49
C ASP A 358 -5.08 -14.18 0.69
N VAL A 359 -5.28 -15.50 0.89
CA VAL A 359 -6.11 -16.04 1.98
C VAL A 359 -5.30 -16.13 3.28
N LEU A 360 -4.04 -16.55 3.17
CA LEU A 360 -3.17 -16.81 4.30
C LEU A 360 -2.40 -15.57 4.79
N GLU A 361 -2.44 -14.46 4.06
CA GLU A 361 -1.72 -13.22 4.40
C GLU A 361 -2.03 -12.75 5.84
N GLY A 362 -3.31 -12.63 6.18
CA GLY A 362 -3.73 -12.21 7.52
C GLY A 362 -3.32 -13.20 8.62
N TYR A 363 -3.33 -14.50 8.31
CA TYR A 363 -2.88 -15.55 9.22
C TYR A 363 -1.37 -15.48 9.44
N SER A 364 -0.59 -15.29 8.38
CA SER A 364 0.86 -15.09 8.45
C SER A 364 1.21 -13.89 9.34
N ALA A 365 0.58 -12.73 9.11
CA ALA A 365 0.78 -11.56 9.97
C ALA A 365 0.41 -11.84 11.45
N SER A 366 -0.67 -12.57 11.70
CA SER A 366 -1.09 -12.96 13.06
C SER A 366 -0.07 -13.91 13.72
N VAL A 367 0.36 -14.96 13.02
CA VAL A 367 1.35 -15.93 13.50
C VAL A 367 2.67 -15.24 13.81
N THR A 368 3.14 -14.36 12.94
CA THR A 368 4.35 -13.57 13.18
C THR A 368 4.20 -12.66 14.41
N ALA A 369 3.15 -11.84 14.48
CA ALA A 369 2.98 -10.91 15.58
C ALA A 369 2.80 -11.64 16.93
N ARG A 370 1.95 -12.67 16.99
CA ARG A 370 1.75 -13.49 18.19
C ARG A 370 3.00 -14.30 18.55
N GLY A 371 3.69 -14.83 17.54
CA GLY A 371 4.91 -15.60 17.66
C GLY A 371 6.08 -14.82 18.23
N LEU A 372 6.10 -13.50 18.04
CA LEU A 372 7.04 -12.61 18.72
C LEU A 372 6.54 -12.18 20.10
N MET A 373 5.25 -11.87 20.21
CA MET A 373 4.69 -11.33 21.44
C MET A 373 4.60 -12.36 22.57
N HIS A 374 4.28 -13.61 22.27
CA HIS A 374 4.05 -14.64 23.28
C HIS A 374 5.34 -15.14 23.96
N PRO A 375 6.44 -15.44 23.24
CA PRO A 375 7.71 -15.83 23.85
C PRO A 375 8.40 -14.67 24.58
N ASN A 376 8.10 -13.41 24.24
CA ASN A 376 8.58 -12.25 24.97
C ASN A 376 7.84 -12.10 26.32
N LYS A 377 8.39 -12.75 27.36
CA LYS A 377 7.81 -12.88 28.71
C LYS A 377 7.87 -11.57 29.49
N ASP A 378 9.03 -10.96 29.51
CA ASP A 378 9.30 -9.81 30.38
C ASP A 378 8.66 -8.54 29.84
N GLY A 379 8.32 -8.52 28.53
CA GLY A 379 8.34 -7.28 27.77
C GLY A 379 9.71 -6.62 27.93
N THR A 380 10.03 -5.57 27.17
CA THR A 380 11.19 -4.76 27.56
C THR A 380 10.79 -3.88 28.74
N SER A 381 10.68 -4.49 29.93
CA SER A 381 10.40 -3.87 31.23
C SER A 381 11.59 -3.02 31.67
N GLY A 382 11.82 -1.91 30.97
CA GLY A 382 12.96 -1.05 31.20
C GLY A 382 13.28 -0.11 30.05
N GLY A 383 12.29 0.65 29.56
CA GLY A 383 12.35 2.03 29.03
C GLY A 383 13.40 2.46 27.98
N SER A 384 14.39 1.66 27.62
CA SER A 384 15.42 2.07 26.67
C SER A 384 14.86 1.98 25.27
N TRP A 385 14.73 3.14 24.64
CA TRP A 385 14.38 3.23 23.24
C TRP A 385 15.44 2.49 22.40
N ARG A 386 14.99 1.56 21.57
CA ARG A 386 15.79 0.82 20.60
C ARG A 386 15.40 1.26 19.19
N PRO A 387 16.37 1.63 18.34
CA PRO A 387 16.10 2.01 16.95
C PRO A 387 15.61 0.79 16.16
N ILE A 388 14.64 1.01 15.29
CA ILE A 388 14.14 0.02 14.32
C ILE A 388 14.81 0.31 12.98
N THR A 389 15.35 -0.72 12.35
CA THR A 389 16.09 -0.63 11.08
C THR A 389 15.33 -1.31 9.95
N ARG A 390 15.64 -0.91 8.72
CA ARG A 390 15.10 -1.49 7.48
C ARG A 390 15.56 -2.95 7.30
N PRO A 391 14.72 -3.85 6.74
CA PRO A 391 15.13 -5.20 6.36
C PRO A 391 16.26 -5.15 5.35
N GLN A 392 17.36 -5.85 5.65
CA GLN A 392 18.48 -5.98 4.71
C GLN A 392 18.18 -6.99 3.59
N TRP A 393 17.14 -7.82 3.78
CA TRP A 393 16.73 -8.86 2.86
C TRP A 393 16.57 -8.36 1.41
N TYR A 394 15.89 -7.23 1.19
CA TYR A 394 15.66 -6.71 -0.17
C TYR A 394 16.97 -6.44 -0.92
N ALA A 395 17.91 -5.75 -0.28
CA ALA A 395 19.21 -5.46 -0.87
C ALA A 395 20.04 -6.72 -1.13
N VAL A 396 20.00 -7.69 -0.21
CA VAL A 396 20.70 -8.98 -0.35
C VAL A 396 20.11 -9.80 -1.49
N THR A 397 18.78 -9.90 -1.58
CA THR A 397 18.09 -10.67 -2.63
C THR A 397 18.30 -10.04 -4.01
N LYS A 398 18.22 -8.70 -4.13
CA LYS A 398 18.53 -8.00 -5.38
C LYS A 398 19.95 -8.28 -5.86
N LYS A 399 20.92 -8.15 -4.96
CA LYS A 399 22.32 -8.46 -5.26
C LYS A 399 22.53 -9.93 -5.64
N MET A 400 21.85 -10.84 -4.95
CA MET A 400 21.88 -12.27 -5.29
C MET A 400 21.36 -12.51 -6.71
N GLN A 401 20.24 -11.91 -7.09
CA GLN A 401 19.67 -12.01 -8.44
C GLN A 401 20.62 -11.45 -9.52
N GLU A 402 21.21 -10.27 -9.28
CA GLU A 402 22.21 -9.67 -10.18
C GLU A 402 23.42 -10.59 -10.37
N HIS A 403 23.91 -11.17 -9.28
CA HIS A 403 25.01 -12.14 -9.33
C HIS A 403 24.63 -13.42 -10.09
N SER A 404 23.44 -13.96 -9.84
CA SER A 404 22.92 -15.14 -10.53
C SER A 404 22.83 -14.93 -12.04
N LEU A 405 22.31 -13.77 -12.48
CA LEU A 405 22.21 -13.42 -13.90
C LEU A 405 23.60 -13.26 -14.53
N ALA A 406 24.50 -12.50 -13.90
CA ALA A 406 25.84 -12.28 -14.42
C ALA A 406 26.64 -13.59 -14.55
N ILE A 407 26.53 -14.50 -13.57
CA ILE A 407 27.18 -15.81 -13.61
C ILE A 407 26.57 -16.68 -14.71
N LYS A 408 25.24 -16.68 -14.85
CA LYS A 408 24.55 -17.44 -15.90
C LYS A 408 24.95 -16.96 -17.30
N GLU A 409 25.14 -15.66 -17.51
CA GLU A 409 25.64 -15.10 -18.77
C GLU A 409 27.10 -15.51 -19.04
N GLU A 410 28.00 -15.37 -18.04
CA GLU A 410 29.41 -15.77 -18.16
C GLU A 410 29.55 -17.27 -18.44
N HIS A 411 28.64 -18.08 -17.90
CA HIS A 411 28.65 -19.53 -17.97
C HIS A 411 27.58 -20.12 -18.88
N CYS A 412 27.02 -19.35 -19.83
CA CYS A 412 25.91 -19.75 -20.70
C CYS A 412 26.12 -21.04 -21.52
N LYS A 413 27.37 -21.49 -21.65
CA LYS A 413 27.74 -22.74 -22.35
C LYS A 413 27.79 -23.97 -21.44
N HIS A 414 27.62 -23.81 -20.13
CA HIS A 414 27.60 -24.92 -19.18
C HIS A 414 26.18 -25.43 -18.99
N SER A 415 26.01 -26.74 -18.88
CA SER A 415 24.72 -27.38 -18.62
C SER A 415 24.30 -27.38 -17.14
N LEU A 416 25.09 -26.72 -16.27
CA LEU A 416 24.84 -26.66 -14.84
C LEU A 416 23.72 -25.67 -14.52
N THR A 417 22.95 -26.00 -13.48
CA THR A 417 21.96 -25.07 -12.92
C THR A 417 22.65 -23.84 -12.32
N THR A 418 21.92 -22.74 -12.18
CA THR A 418 22.45 -21.51 -11.56
C THR A 418 22.95 -21.76 -10.14
N GLU A 419 22.29 -22.65 -9.39
CA GLU A 419 22.71 -23.04 -8.05
C GLU A 419 24.07 -23.77 -8.07
N GLU A 420 24.23 -24.78 -8.93
CA GLU A 420 25.49 -25.53 -9.08
C GLU A 420 26.64 -24.64 -9.59
N LEU A 421 26.32 -23.69 -10.48
CA LEU A 421 27.30 -22.71 -10.95
C LEU A 421 27.82 -21.85 -9.80
N MET A 422 26.93 -21.33 -8.95
CA MET A 422 27.28 -20.41 -7.85
C MET A 422 27.92 -21.13 -6.66
N THR A 423 27.51 -22.37 -6.36
CA THR A 423 27.96 -23.11 -5.17
C THR A 423 29.18 -24.00 -5.43
N VAL A 424 29.37 -24.49 -6.66
CA VAL A 424 30.42 -25.46 -6.99
C VAL A 424 31.42 -24.88 -7.99
N LEU A 425 30.96 -24.54 -9.20
CA LEU A 425 31.89 -24.21 -10.29
C LEU A 425 32.63 -22.88 -10.06
N VAL A 426 31.90 -21.82 -9.73
CA VAL A 426 32.46 -20.47 -9.55
C VAL A 426 33.48 -20.42 -8.40
N PRO A 427 33.21 -20.98 -7.21
CA PRO A 427 34.20 -21.06 -6.14
C PRO A 427 35.49 -21.80 -6.54
N LEU A 428 35.37 -22.94 -7.22
CA LEU A 428 36.54 -23.70 -7.70
C LEU A 428 37.31 -22.94 -8.79
N LYS A 429 36.61 -22.35 -9.75
CA LYS A 429 37.20 -21.55 -10.84
C LYS A 429 37.99 -20.37 -10.29
N CYS A 430 37.47 -19.68 -9.27
CA CYS A 430 38.18 -18.59 -8.60
C CYS A 430 39.47 -19.01 -7.90
N ARG A 431 39.54 -20.24 -7.38
CA ARG A 431 40.72 -20.76 -6.71
C ARG A 431 41.78 -21.27 -7.69
N ILE A 432 41.35 -21.80 -8.84
CA ILE A 432 42.24 -22.41 -9.84
C ILE A 432 42.73 -21.39 -10.89
N LEU A 433 41.87 -20.43 -11.27
CA LEU A 433 42.15 -19.47 -12.35
C LEU A 433 42.13 -18.03 -11.82
N PRO A 434 43.30 -17.37 -11.68
CA PRO A 434 43.40 -16.01 -11.11
C PRO A 434 42.91 -14.89 -12.05
N GLY A 435 42.20 -15.19 -13.14
CA GLY A 435 41.70 -14.25 -14.16
C GLY A 435 40.18 -14.12 -14.25
N SER A 436 39.45 -14.28 -13.13
CA SER A 436 37.98 -14.22 -13.09
C SER A 436 37.44 -12.77 -13.10
N SER A 437 36.22 -12.61 -13.62
CA SER A 437 35.45 -11.36 -13.58
C SER A 437 35.22 -10.90 -12.13
N HIS A 438 34.89 -9.62 -11.93
CA HIS A 438 34.63 -9.07 -10.59
C HIS A 438 33.51 -9.83 -9.86
N THR A 439 32.41 -10.10 -10.54
CA THR A 439 31.25 -10.86 -10.01
C THR A 439 31.62 -12.28 -9.65
N THR A 440 32.33 -12.99 -10.53
CA THR A 440 32.81 -14.35 -10.29
C THR A 440 33.75 -14.38 -9.09
N ARG A 441 34.64 -13.40 -8.93
CA ARG A 441 35.48 -13.28 -7.72
C ARG A 441 34.67 -12.98 -6.46
N GLU A 442 33.70 -12.08 -6.53
CA GLU A 442 32.87 -11.68 -5.39
C GLU A 442 32.05 -12.87 -4.86
N VAL A 443 31.47 -13.68 -5.75
CA VAL A 443 30.73 -14.90 -5.40
C VAL A 443 31.67 -16.03 -5.01
N GLY A 444 32.70 -16.32 -5.82
CA GLY A 444 33.54 -17.51 -5.68
C GLY A 444 34.59 -17.44 -4.58
N LEU A 445 35.03 -16.25 -4.17
CA LEU A 445 35.98 -16.10 -3.06
C LEU A 445 35.30 -15.95 -1.71
N LEU A 446 33.96 -15.82 -1.68
CA LEU A 446 33.17 -15.50 -0.48
C LEU A 446 33.90 -14.43 0.34
N SER A 447 34.02 -13.21 -0.20
CA SER A 447 34.93 -12.20 0.34
C SER A 447 34.80 -12.11 1.87
N ASN A 448 35.82 -12.55 2.60
CA ASN A 448 35.87 -12.56 4.07
C ASN A 448 35.92 -11.14 4.67
N THR A 449 35.93 -10.11 3.81
CA THR A 449 35.56 -8.77 4.22
C THR A 449 34.10 -8.79 4.63
N GLN A 450 33.85 -8.93 5.93
CA GLN A 450 32.65 -8.43 6.59
C GLN A 450 32.53 -6.96 6.20
N ARG A 451 31.93 -6.66 5.05
CA ARG A 451 31.43 -5.32 4.78
C ARG A 451 30.39 -5.12 5.87
N ILE A 452 30.67 -4.21 6.79
CA ILE A 452 29.68 -3.74 7.75
C ILE A 452 28.52 -3.23 6.90
N ILE A 453 27.46 -4.02 6.80
CA ILE A 453 26.23 -3.56 6.16
C ILE A 453 25.63 -2.60 7.18
N TYR A 454 25.81 -1.30 6.93
CA TYR A 454 25.22 -0.26 7.75
C TYR A 454 23.71 -0.47 7.73
N THR A 455 23.14 -0.84 8.87
CA THR A 455 21.69 -0.87 9.04
C THR A 455 21.19 0.55 8.96
N GLU A 456 20.48 0.86 7.87
CA GLU A 456 19.84 2.16 7.74
C GLU A 456 18.70 2.23 8.76
N ARG A 457 18.76 3.25 9.62
CA ARG A 457 17.65 3.55 10.53
C ARG A 457 16.47 3.89 9.67
N LEU A 458 15.35 3.22 9.92
CA LEU A 458 14.13 3.55 9.22
C LEU A 458 13.80 5.02 9.55
N GLY A 459 13.52 5.83 8.53
CA GLY A 459 12.99 7.19 8.61
C GLY A 459 11.49 7.26 8.32
N GLU A 460 10.85 8.39 8.60
CA GLU A 460 9.39 8.55 8.45
C GLU A 460 8.89 8.54 7.00
N LYS A 461 9.76 8.82 6.02
CA LYS A 461 9.43 8.93 4.58
C LYS A 461 9.75 7.67 3.76
N ASP A 462 10.14 6.61 4.45
CA ASP A 462 10.84 5.47 3.87
C ASP A 462 9.91 4.33 3.45
N VAL A 463 8.68 4.29 3.97
CA VAL A 463 7.72 3.20 3.75
C VAL A 463 7.42 3.02 2.25
N SER A 464 7.31 4.13 1.51
CA SER A 464 7.00 4.08 0.08
C SER A 464 8.16 3.54 -0.78
N SER A 465 9.42 3.81 -0.41
CA SER A 465 10.55 3.23 -1.16
C SER A 465 10.67 1.73 -0.92
N ILE A 466 10.28 1.26 0.26
CA ILE A 466 10.38 -0.15 0.63
C ILE A 466 9.32 -1.00 -0.08
N ASN A 467 8.10 -0.49 -0.28
CA ASN A 467 7.10 -1.19 -1.10
C ASN A 467 7.59 -1.36 -2.55
N ILE A 468 8.26 -0.34 -3.11
CA ILE A 468 8.85 -0.42 -4.45
C ILE A 468 9.97 -1.45 -4.50
N GLU A 469 10.87 -1.46 -3.51
CA GLU A 469 11.94 -2.48 -3.41
C GLU A 469 11.37 -3.89 -3.26
N ALA A 470 10.28 -4.06 -2.52
CA ALA A 470 9.58 -5.34 -2.40
C ALA A 470 8.97 -5.78 -3.74
N GLU A 471 8.27 -4.89 -4.44
CA GLU A 471 7.70 -5.17 -5.77
C GLU A 471 8.77 -5.45 -6.84
N GLU A 472 9.91 -4.74 -6.82
CA GLU A 472 11.05 -5.01 -7.71
C GLU A 472 11.61 -6.43 -7.49
N VAL A 473 11.80 -6.83 -6.23
CA VAL A 473 12.35 -8.15 -5.88
C VAL A 473 11.37 -9.28 -6.21
N GLU A 474 10.07 -9.09 -5.94
CA GLU A 474 9.03 -10.06 -6.29
C GLU A 474 8.86 -10.17 -7.82
N GLY A 475 8.79 -9.05 -8.53
CA GLY A 475 8.68 -9.03 -10.00
C GLY A 475 9.89 -9.68 -10.69
N ALA A 476 11.10 -9.51 -10.13
CA ALA A 476 12.30 -10.18 -10.62
C ALA A 476 12.30 -11.69 -10.31
N ALA A 477 11.76 -12.12 -9.16
CA ALA A 477 11.65 -13.55 -8.82
C ALA A 477 10.81 -14.33 -9.83
N PHE A 478 9.73 -13.74 -10.37
CA PHE A 478 8.91 -14.34 -11.43
C PHE A 478 9.63 -14.53 -12.77
N SER A 479 10.71 -13.78 -13.02
CA SER A 479 11.53 -13.92 -14.24
C SER A 479 12.66 -14.95 -14.11
N VAL A 480 12.91 -15.47 -12.91
CA VAL A 480 14.09 -16.31 -12.62
C VAL A 480 13.74 -17.69 -12.06
N LEU A 481 12.50 -17.97 -11.62
CA LEU A 481 12.13 -19.33 -11.19
C LEU A 481 12.08 -20.29 -12.39
N PRO A 482 12.94 -21.35 -12.43
CA PRO A 482 12.62 -22.54 -13.18
C PRO A 482 11.42 -23.20 -12.48
N GLY A 483 10.45 -23.67 -13.25
CA GLY A 483 9.37 -24.50 -12.69
C GLY A 483 9.96 -25.61 -11.83
N LEU A 484 9.34 -25.87 -10.66
CA LEU A 484 9.62 -27.10 -9.93
C LEU A 484 9.54 -28.28 -10.93
N PRO A 485 10.43 -29.29 -10.81
CA PRO A 485 10.20 -30.52 -11.52
C PRO A 485 8.88 -31.09 -11.01
N THR A 486 7.86 -31.08 -11.87
CA THR A 486 6.73 -32.01 -11.74
C THR A 486 7.36 -33.38 -11.61
N VAL A 487 7.28 -33.97 -10.42
CA VAL A 487 7.47 -35.40 -10.24
C VAL A 487 6.33 -36.03 -11.03
N SER A 488 6.59 -36.31 -12.30
CA SER A 488 5.81 -37.28 -13.05
C SER A 488 5.98 -38.59 -12.32
N SER A 489 4.99 -38.94 -11.50
CA SER A 489 4.79 -40.28 -11.01
C SER A 489 4.58 -41.17 -12.23
N SER A 490 5.68 -41.71 -12.77
CA SER A 490 5.65 -42.83 -13.68
C SER A 490 5.33 -44.08 -12.86
N SER A 491 4.07 -44.21 -12.43
CA SER A 491 3.51 -45.52 -12.18
C SER A 491 3.24 -46.14 -13.55
N GLN A 492 4.13 -47.02 -13.97
CA GLN A 492 3.84 -47.99 -15.01
C GLN A 492 2.63 -48.81 -14.52
N VAL A 493 1.48 -48.55 -15.11
CA VAL A 493 0.36 -49.48 -15.07
C VAL A 493 0.52 -50.31 -16.33
N GLU A 494 0.93 -51.57 -16.15
CA GLU A 494 0.90 -52.58 -17.20
C GLU A 494 -0.58 -52.79 -17.60
N GLU A 495 -0.87 -52.65 -18.89
CA GLU A 495 -2.15 -53.06 -19.48
C GLU A 495 -2.23 -54.59 -19.43
N GLU A 496 -2.88 -55.13 -18.40
CA GLU A 496 -3.45 -56.48 -18.46
C GLU A 496 -4.86 -56.40 -19.08
N SER A 497 -5.08 -57.31 -20.02
CA SER A 497 -6.27 -57.49 -20.85
C SER A 497 -7.56 -57.62 -20.04
N GLU A 498 -8.60 -56.92 -20.50
CA GLU A 498 -9.98 -57.02 -20.03
C GLU A 498 -10.53 -58.45 -20.23
N GLU A 499 -10.72 -59.20 -19.13
CA GLU A 499 -11.67 -60.32 -19.07
C GLU A 499 -12.92 -59.85 -18.30
N GLU A 500 -14.06 -59.80 -19.01
CA GLU A 500 -15.38 -59.54 -18.44
C GLU A 500 -15.76 -60.62 -17.41
N LEU A 501 -15.74 -60.27 -16.13
CA LEU A 501 -16.37 -61.06 -15.07
C LEU A 501 -17.83 -60.63 -14.93
N ILE A 502 -18.72 -61.42 -15.54
CA ILE A 502 -20.16 -61.39 -15.33
C ILE A 502 -20.43 -61.84 -13.88
N ILE A 503 -20.97 -60.94 -13.05
CA ILE A 503 -21.50 -61.28 -11.74
C ILE A 503 -22.98 -61.61 -11.93
N GLU A 504 -23.32 -62.90 -11.81
CA GLU A 504 -24.71 -63.35 -11.70
C GLU A 504 -25.25 -63.00 -10.30
N ASP A 505 -26.42 -62.35 -10.27
CA ASP A 505 -27.19 -62.12 -9.04
C ASP A 505 -27.67 -63.47 -8.48
N PRO A 506 -27.61 -63.71 -7.16
CA PRO A 506 -28.19 -64.90 -6.57
C PRO A 506 -29.72 -64.81 -6.55
N ASP A 507 -30.36 -65.74 -7.27
CA ASP A 507 -31.80 -65.99 -7.22
C ASP A 507 -32.27 -66.37 -5.80
N ASP A 508 -33.46 -65.87 -5.46
CA ASP A 508 -34.28 -66.26 -4.32
C ASP A 508 -34.60 -67.77 -4.33
N ASP A 509 -34.35 -68.44 -3.21
CA ASP A 509 -35.16 -69.56 -2.68
C ASP A 509 -34.96 -69.73 -1.16
#